data_AF-A0A455U911-F1
#
_entry.id   AF-A0A455U911-F1
#
_cell.length_a   1.000
_cell.length_b   1.000
_cell.length_c   1.000
_cell.angle_alpha   90.00
_cell.angle_beta   90.00
_cell.angle_gamma   90.00
#
_symmetry.space_group_name_H-M   'P 1'
#
loop_
_entity.id
_entity.type
_entity.pdbx_description
1 polymer ?
#
loop_
_entity_poly.entity_id
_entity_poly.type
_entity_poly.pdbx_seq_one_letter_code
_entity_poly.pdbx_strand_id
1 'polypeptide(L)'
;MKRREEIKPCQDVRNQKHNESQALLNNSVYAVKGSKRRRGSKKAEIRGNAKQTKQTRVAIENGLKMAQIEAYAKEHNVTIAQAMIHFM
;
A
#
# COMPACT_ATOMS: atom_id res chain seq x y z
N MET A 1 -55.48 -30.77 -39.09
CA MET A 1 -54.65 -29.56 -39.25
C MET A 1 -54.42 -29.01 -37.84
N LYS A 2 -53.23 -28.84 -37.25
CA LYS A 2 -51.91 -28.43 -37.74
C LYS A 2 -50.81 -29.22 -37.00
N ARG A 3 -49.70 -29.46 -37.71
CA ARG A 3 -48.45 -30.05 -37.24
C ARG A 3 -47.67 -29.07 -36.35
N ARG A 4 -46.65 -29.64 -35.69
CA ARG A 4 -45.33 -29.08 -35.29
C ARG A 4 -45.20 -28.94 -33.78
N GLU A 5 -44.10 -29.31 -33.13
CA GLU A 5 -42.84 -29.98 -33.48
C GLU A 5 -42.29 -30.43 -32.11
N GLU A 6 -41.75 -31.65 -32.02
CA GLU A 6 -41.04 -32.11 -30.83
C GLU A 6 -39.68 -31.41 -30.73
N ILE A 7 -39.37 -30.80 -29.58
CA ILE A 7 -37.98 -30.52 -29.20
C ILE A 7 -37.79 -30.88 -27.72
N LYS A 8 -37.05 -31.95 -27.49
CA LYS A 8 -36.56 -32.42 -26.19
C LYS A 8 -35.18 -31.78 -25.87
N PRO A 9 -34.70 -31.86 -24.61
CA PRO A 9 -34.07 -30.76 -23.88
C PRO A 9 -32.54 -30.75 -23.97
N CYS A 10 -31.94 -29.56 -23.83
CA CYS A 10 -30.48 -29.41 -23.69
C CYS A 10 -30.13 -28.65 -22.41
N GLN A 11 -29.98 -29.44 -21.35
CA GLN A 11 -28.96 -29.43 -20.30
C GLN A 11 -28.34 -28.10 -19.82
N ASP A 12 -28.43 -27.93 -18.50
CA ASP A 12 -27.75 -26.99 -17.61
C ASP A 12 -26.29 -26.68 -18.00
N VAL A 13 -26.02 -25.42 -18.35
CA VAL A 13 -24.66 -24.87 -18.40
C VAL A 13 -24.21 -24.58 -16.97
N ARG A 14 -23.77 -25.65 -16.30
CA ARG A 14 -23.09 -25.60 -15.02
C ARG A 14 -21.80 -24.78 -15.13
N ASN A 15 -21.74 -23.71 -14.34
CA ASN A 15 -20.57 -23.18 -13.62
C ASN A 15 -19.20 -23.60 -14.19
N GLN A 16 -18.61 -22.77 -15.03
CA GLN A 16 -17.16 -22.80 -15.27
C GLN A 16 -16.57 -21.48 -14.77
N LYS A 17 -16.08 -21.53 -13.52
CA LYS A 17 -15.20 -20.51 -12.94
C LYS A 17 -14.01 -20.33 -13.89
N HIS A 18 -13.89 -19.16 -14.51
CA HIS A 18 -12.73 -18.82 -15.31
C HIS A 18 -11.49 -18.85 -14.42
N ASN A 19 -10.66 -19.88 -14.60
CA ASN A 19 -9.34 -19.94 -14.00
C ASN A 19 -8.46 -18.93 -14.76
N GLU A 20 -8.33 -17.71 -14.26
CA GLU A 20 -7.47 -16.64 -14.82
C GLU A 20 -5.98 -17.02 -14.93
N SER A 21 -5.60 -18.17 -14.38
CA SER A 21 -4.26 -18.73 -14.40
C SER A 21 -4.02 -19.77 -15.50
N GLN A 22 -5.01 -20.07 -16.34
CA GLN A 22 -4.84 -20.96 -17.48
C GLN A 22 -4.33 -20.15 -18.68
N ALA A 23 -3.06 -20.36 -19.03
CA ALA A 23 -2.47 -19.79 -20.24
C ALA A 23 -3.31 -20.21 -21.46
N LEU A 24 -3.96 -19.24 -22.09
CA LEU A 24 -4.91 -19.43 -23.19
C LEU A 24 -4.29 -20.02 -24.47
N LEU A 25 -2.99 -20.33 -24.48
CA LEU A 25 -2.27 -20.84 -25.63
C LEU A 25 -1.25 -21.90 -25.17
N ASN A 26 -1.51 -23.17 -25.49
CA ASN A 26 -0.63 -24.30 -25.17
C ASN A 26 0.75 -24.26 -25.88
N ASN A 27 0.95 -23.32 -26.82
CA ASN A 27 2.16 -23.20 -27.63
C ASN A 27 2.93 -21.90 -27.42
N SER A 28 2.86 -21.32 -26.23
CA SER A 28 3.77 -20.24 -25.87
C SER A 28 5.14 -20.79 -25.45
N VAL A 29 5.94 -21.25 -26.42
CA VAL A 29 7.39 -21.52 -26.25
C VAL A 29 8.11 -20.30 -25.65
N TYR A 30 7.51 -19.12 -25.75
CA TYR A 30 7.99 -17.86 -25.18
C TYR A 30 7.33 -17.41 -23.86
N ALA A 31 6.19 -17.96 -23.40
CA ALA A 31 5.57 -17.46 -22.15
C ALA A 31 6.16 -18.06 -20.87
N VAL A 32 7.04 -19.07 -20.97
CA VAL A 32 7.61 -19.77 -19.80
C VAL A 32 9.06 -19.36 -19.52
N LYS A 33 9.62 -18.38 -20.23
CA LYS A 33 11.00 -17.91 -19.96
C LYS A 33 11.01 -16.81 -18.88
N GLY A 34 10.58 -17.14 -17.67
CA GLY A 34 10.74 -16.21 -16.53
C GLY A 34 9.98 -16.52 -15.23
N SER A 35 8.99 -17.41 -15.22
CA SER A 35 8.06 -17.50 -14.07
C SER A 35 8.51 -18.33 -12.87
N LYS A 36 9.74 -18.87 -12.85
CA LYS A 36 10.27 -19.57 -11.66
C LYS A 36 11.32 -18.74 -10.94
N ARG A 37 10.86 -17.71 -10.20
CA ARG A 37 11.58 -17.21 -9.03
C ARG A 37 10.70 -17.40 -7.79
N ARG A 38 10.69 -18.62 -7.24
CA ARG A 38 10.29 -18.83 -5.85
C ARG A 38 11.34 -18.17 -4.96
N ARG A 39 11.20 -16.86 -4.72
CA ARG A 39 11.96 -16.19 -3.66
C ARG A 39 11.41 -16.73 -2.34
N GLY A 40 12.27 -17.43 -1.60
CA GLY A 40 11.97 -17.87 -0.25
C GLY A 40 11.47 -16.69 0.58
N SER A 41 10.46 -16.96 1.40
CA SER A 41 9.91 -16.03 2.38
C SER A 41 10.99 -15.66 3.39
N LYS A 42 11.87 -14.73 3.03
CA LYS A 42 12.64 -14.00 4.03
C LYS A 42 11.62 -13.16 4.78
N LYS A 43 11.27 -13.60 5.99
CA LYS A 43 10.59 -12.76 6.96
C LYS A 43 11.36 -11.45 7.00
N ALA A 44 10.69 -10.35 6.66
CA ALA A 44 11.25 -9.03 6.86
C ALA A 44 11.37 -8.85 8.38
N GLU A 45 12.51 -9.23 8.95
CA GLU A 45 12.90 -8.71 10.24
C GLU A 45 12.99 -7.20 10.07
N ILE A 46 11.95 -6.50 10.52
CA ILE A 46 11.99 -5.07 10.76
C ILE A 46 12.98 -4.91 11.92
N ARG A 47 14.27 -4.92 11.59
CA ARG A 47 15.32 -4.52 12.51
C ARG A 47 15.06 -3.04 12.77
N GLY A 48 14.40 -2.76 13.88
CA GLY A 48 14.09 -1.44 14.42
C GLY A 48 15.36 -0.69 14.83
N ASN A 49 16.22 -0.43 13.86
CA ASN A 49 17.34 0.49 13.91
C ASN A 49 17.46 1.13 12.52
N ALA A 50 16.34 1.65 12.02
CA ALA A 50 16.38 2.64 10.94
C ALA A 50 17.14 3.83 11.52
N LYS A 51 18.44 3.93 11.19
CA LYS A 51 19.30 5.06 11.55
C LYS A 51 18.46 6.33 11.35
N GLN A 52 18.16 7.05 12.44
CA GLN A 52 17.38 8.28 12.39
C GLN A 52 17.90 9.11 11.22
N THR A 53 17.05 9.32 10.22
CA THR A 53 17.44 10.05 9.04
C THR A 53 17.72 11.49 9.47
N LYS A 54 18.55 12.21 8.70
CA LYS A 54 18.84 13.63 8.99
C LYS A 54 17.54 14.45 9.17
N GLN A 55 16.49 14.10 8.42
CA GLN A 55 15.16 14.71 8.53
C GLN A 55 14.50 14.48 9.89
N THR A 56 14.60 13.27 10.46
CA THR A 56 14.05 12.99 11.80
C THR A 56 14.74 13.83 12.87
N ARG A 57 16.06 14.02 12.77
CA ARG A 57 16.82 14.86 13.72
C ARG A 57 16.38 16.31 13.65
N VAL A 58 16.27 16.87 12.44
CA VAL A 58 15.77 18.24 12.22
C VAL A 58 14.34 18.41 12.76
N ALA A 59 13.47 17.42 12.55
CA ALA A 59 12.11 17.46 13.08
C ALA A 59 12.09 17.48 14.62
N ILE A 60 12.96 16.69 15.27
CA ILE A 60 13.09 16.69 16.73
C ILE A 60 13.63 18.03 17.24
N GLU A 61 14.68 18.57 16.61
CA GLU A 61 15.25 19.87 16.98
C GLU A 61 14.22 21.01 16.84
N ASN A 62 13.45 21.01 15.76
CA ASN A 62 12.37 21.97 15.57
C ASN A 62 11.26 21.80 16.62
N GLY A 63 10.91 20.57 16.98
CA GLY A 63 9.95 20.29 18.05
C GLY A 63 10.41 20.83 19.41
N LEU A 64 11.70 20.67 19.73
CA LEU A 64 12.27 21.22 20.97
C LEU A 64 12.21 22.76 21.01
N LYS A 65 12.52 23.42 19.89
CA LYS A 65 12.40 24.89 19.77
C LYS A 65 10.95 25.35 19.95
N MET A 66 10.00 24.66 19.33
CA MET A 66 8.57 24.99 19.49
C MET A 66 8.09 24.84 20.93
N ALA A 67 8.53 23.79 21.64
CA ALA A 67 8.18 23.63 23.05
C ALA A 67 8.71 24.78 23.93
N GLN A 68 9.91 25.30 23.64
CA GLN A 68 10.46 26.47 24.34
C GLN A 68 9.66 27.74 24.06
N ILE A 69 9.28 27.96 22.80
CA ILE A 69 8.46 29.10 22.38
C ILE A 69 7.09 29.05 23.08
N GLU A 70 6.47 27.87 23.17
CA GLU A 70 5.20 27.69 23.86
C GLU A 70 5.30 27.94 25.37
N ALA A 71 6.38 27.49 26.00
CA ALA A 71 6.63 27.76 27.42
C ALA A 71 6.77 29.26 27.69
N TYR A 72 7.59 29.95 26.89
CA TYR A 72 7.77 31.40 26.99
C TYR A 72 6.45 32.17 26.76
N ALA A 73 5.66 31.77 25.76
CA ALA A 73 4.38 32.39 25.49
C ALA A 73 3.42 32.30 26.69
N LYS A 74 3.40 31.15 27.38
CA LYS A 74 2.61 30.94 28.60
C LYS A 74 3.11 31.77 29.78
N GLU A 75 4.42 31.81 30.00
CA GLU A 75 5.01 32.57 31.12
C GLU A 75 4.77 34.08 31.00
N HIS A 76 4.85 34.61 29.78
CA HIS A 76 4.75 36.05 29.52
C HIS A 76 3.36 36.50 29.06
N ASN A 77 2.38 35.59 28.95
CA ASN A 77 1.04 35.87 28.41
C ASN A 77 1.06 36.56 27.04
N VAL A 78 2.04 36.21 26.21
CA VAL A 78 2.18 36.73 24.85
C VAL A 78 1.71 35.70 23.83
N THR A 79 1.40 36.16 22.62
CA THR A 79 1.06 35.24 21.54
C THR A 79 2.27 34.41 21.11
N ILE A 80 2.02 33.21 20.59
CA ILE A 80 3.08 32.35 20.04
C ILE A 80 3.88 33.10 18.96
N ALA A 81 3.22 33.93 18.13
CA ALA A 81 3.90 34.72 17.11
C ALA A 81 4.89 35.75 17.70
N GLN A 82 4.51 36.42 18.79
CA GLN A 82 5.41 37.35 19.51
C GLN A 82 6.56 36.60 20.17
N ALA A 83 6.28 35.43 20.76
CA ALA A 83 7.32 34.55 21.29
C ALA A 83 8.28 34.10 20.17
N MET A 84 7.78 33.71 18.99
CA MET A 84 8.63 33.34 17.86
C MET A 84 9.60 34.46 17.47
N ILE A 85 9.13 35.71 17.39
CA ILE A 85 9.99 36.88 17.08
C ILE A 85 11.12 37.03 18.09
N HIS A 86 10.89 36.71 19.37
CA HIS A 86 11.91 36.78 20.42
C HIS A 86 13.01 35.69 20.27
N PHE A 87 12.68 34.56 19.65
CA PHE A 87 13.62 33.43 19.45
C PHE A 87 14.22 33.37 18.03
N MET A 88 13.87 34.31 17.15
CA MET A 88 14.48 34.51 15.83
C MET A 88 15.74 35.36 15.92
#